data_AF-A0A9X1NAT7-F1
#
_entry.id   AF-A0A9X1NAT7-F1
#
_cell.length_a   1.000
_cell.length_b   1.000
_cell.length_c   1.000
_cell.angle_alpha   90.00
_cell.angle_beta   90.00
_cell.angle_gamma   90.00
#
_symmetry.space_group_name_H-M   'P 1'
#
loop_
_entity.id
_entity.type
_entity.pdbx_description
1 polymer ?
#
loop_
_entity_poly.entity_id
_entity_poly.type
_entity_poly.pdbx_seq_one_letter_code
_entity_poly.pdbx_strand_id
1 'polypeptide(L)'
;MSRRGKFRPPSDKLSDAELGQLIAGVHDLSGEEVWSRILSVPADHWDGGANWEFKSEHEAEFDAFLQKAFSAIPVPPPMAYIDSLAWNYMFAMLGSPDSEHKGLRAYEAAYRKMIEAITVSIEQNLVFMAEDPCCEVRPEQIRAELERFRSETKPPQFFR
;
A
#
# COMPACT_ATOMS: atom_id res chain seq x y z
N MET A 1 -21.56 -8.32 -34.16
CA MET A 1 -22.30 -7.33 -33.33
C MET A 1 -21.99 -7.59 -31.87
N SER A 2 -20.94 -6.95 -31.34
CA SER A 2 -20.50 -7.12 -29.96
C SER A 2 -21.28 -6.16 -29.05
N ARG A 3 -22.24 -6.68 -28.28
CA ARG A 3 -22.84 -5.94 -27.16
C ARG A 3 -21.97 -6.17 -25.92
N ARG A 4 -20.77 -5.58 -25.89
CA ARG A 4 -20.11 -5.31 -24.61
C ARG A 4 -20.75 -4.04 -24.08
N GLY A 5 -21.74 -4.22 -23.20
CA GLY A 5 -22.34 -3.10 -22.48
C GLY A 5 -21.22 -2.34 -21.78
N LYS A 6 -21.16 -1.02 -22.01
CA LYS A 6 -20.30 -0.12 -21.24
C LYS A 6 -20.65 -0.33 -19.78
N PHE A 7 -19.80 -1.06 -19.04
CA PHE A 7 -19.87 -1.12 -17.60
C PHE A 7 -19.64 0.31 -17.13
N ARG A 8 -20.70 1.00 -16.74
CA ARG A 8 -20.59 2.26 -16.02
C ARG A 8 -20.29 1.87 -14.58
N PRO A 9 -19.10 2.17 -14.03
CA PRO A 9 -18.90 2.01 -12.60
C PRO A 9 -19.95 2.86 -11.86
N PRO A 10 -20.32 2.46 -10.63
CA PRO A 10 -21.22 3.26 -9.79
C PRO A 10 -20.72 4.71 -9.72
N SER A 11 -21.64 5.68 -9.63
CA SER A 11 -21.39 7.13 -9.71
C SER A 11 -20.38 7.69 -8.71
N ASP A 12 -19.94 6.87 -7.78
CA ASP A 12 -19.13 7.25 -6.63
C ASP A 12 -17.66 6.90 -6.86
N LYS A 13 -17.29 6.23 -7.97
CA LYS A 13 -15.90 5.90 -8.30
C LYS A 13 -15.20 7.04 -9.05
N LEU A 14 -13.86 7.05 -9.00
CA LEU A 14 -13.06 8.01 -9.76
C LEU A 14 -13.43 7.99 -11.25
N SER A 15 -13.66 9.17 -11.82
CA SER A 15 -13.72 9.33 -13.26
C SER A 15 -12.33 9.22 -13.88
N ASP A 16 -12.26 8.94 -15.18
CA ASP A 16 -10.98 8.88 -15.92
C ASP A 16 -10.21 10.21 -15.83
N ALA A 17 -10.93 11.34 -15.83
CA ALA A 17 -10.33 12.66 -15.70
C ALA A 17 -9.70 12.89 -14.32
N GLU A 18 -10.37 12.46 -13.24
CA GLU A 18 -9.84 12.55 -11.88
C GLU A 18 -8.64 11.60 -11.71
N LEU A 19 -8.74 10.36 -12.20
CA LEU A 19 -7.63 9.42 -12.18
C LEU A 19 -6.42 9.97 -12.95
N GLY A 20 -6.64 10.55 -14.13
CA GLY A 20 -5.60 11.19 -14.92
C GLY A 20 -4.92 12.34 -14.18
N GLN A 21 -5.66 13.17 -13.44
CA GLN A 21 -5.08 14.23 -12.61
C GLN A 21 -4.23 13.67 -11.47
N LEU A 22 -4.66 12.57 -10.84
CA LEU A 22 -3.94 11.93 -9.73
C LEU A 22 -2.61 11.33 -10.18
N ILE A 23 -2.54 10.77 -11.39
CA ILE A 23 -1.31 10.13 -11.90
C ILE A 23 -0.45 11.05 -12.77
N ALA A 24 -0.96 12.23 -13.14
CA ALA A 24 -0.22 13.18 -13.96
C ALA A 24 1.10 13.62 -13.30
N GLY A 25 2.16 13.64 -14.11
CA GLY A 25 3.50 14.06 -13.68
C GLY A 25 4.14 13.09 -12.69
N VAL A 26 3.69 11.82 -12.62
CA VAL A 26 4.16 10.84 -11.62
C VAL A 26 5.67 10.75 -11.51
N HIS A 27 6.41 10.90 -12.61
CA HIS A 27 7.87 10.80 -12.61
C HIS A 27 8.54 11.87 -11.74
N ASP A 28 7.93 13.05 -11.63
CA ASP A 28 8.45 14.18 -10.86
C ASP A 28 8.02 14.16 -9.38
N LEU A 29 7.06 13.29 -9.02
CA LEU A 29 6.55 13.21 -7.65
C LEU A 29 7.51 12.43 -6.73
N SER A 30 7.56 12.80 -5.48
CA SER A 30 8.07 11.94 -4.40
C SER A 30 7.05 10.84 -4.04
N GLY A 31 7.51 9.83 -3.32
CA GLY A 31 6.63 8.80 -2.77
C GLY A 31 5.58 9.35 -1.79
N GLU A 32 5.96 10.35 -0.99
CA GLU A 32 5.04 11.03 -0.06
C GLU A 32 3.94 11.80 -0.81
N GLU A 33 4.29 12.48 -1.90
CA GLU A 33 3.30 13.17 -2.75
C GLU A 33 2.35 12.18 -3.43
N VAL A 34 2.85 11.02 -3.87
CA VAL A 34 2.00 9.95 -4.39
C VAL A 34 1.02 9.46 -3.32
N TRP A 35 1.49 9.22 -2.10
CA TRP A 35 0.60 8.81 -1.01
C TRP A 35 -0.39 9.89 -0.59
N SER A 36 -0.01 11.17 -0.62
CA SER A 36 -0.92 12.29 -0.41
C SER A 36 -2.08 12.27 -1.42
N ARG A 37 -1.78 12.00 -2.71
CA ARG A 37 -2.80 11.83 -3.75
C ARG A 37 -3.64 10.57 -3.58
N ILE A 38 -3.05 9.48 -3.11
CA ILE A 38 -3.79 8.24 -2.83
C ILE A 38 -4.81 8.46 -1.71
N LEU A 39 -4.38 9.11 -0.63
CA LEU A 39 -5.17 9.34 0.57
C LEU A 39 -6.22 10.44 0.41
N SER A 40 -6.11 11.30 -0.62
CA SER A 40 -7.16 12.28 -0.94
C SER A 40 -8.43 11.64 -1.50
N VAL A 41 -8.37 10.34 -1.82
CA VAL A 41 -9.46 9.54 -2.35
C VAL A 41 -9.76 8.38 -1.41
N PRO A 42 -11.02 7.94 -1.23
CA PRO A 42 -11.34 6.75 -0.45
C PRO A 42 -10.71 5.47 -1.04
N ALA A 43 -10.29 4.54 -0.18
CA ALA A 43 -9.61 3.31 -0.59
C ALA A 43 -10.42 2.47 -1.60
N ASP A 44 -11.74 2.41 -1.46
CA ASP A 44 -12.61 1.62 -2.33
C ASP A 44 -12.81 2.26 -3.71
N HIS A 45 -12.43 3.53 -3.90
CA HIS A 45 -12.48 4.19 -5.21
C HIS A 45 -11.29 3.80 -6.10
N TRP A 46 -10.23 3.21 -5.54
CA TRP A 46 -9.09 2.65 -6.28
C TRP A 46 -9.39 1.26 -6.88
N ASP A 47 -10.66 0.97 -7.18
CA ASP A 47 -11.15 -0.31 -7.68
C ASP A 47 -10.40 -0.77 -8.94
N GLY A 48 -9.86 -2.00 -8.90
CA GLY A 48 -9.13 -2.61 -10.02
C GLY A 48 -9.97 -2.83 -11.28
N GLY A 49 -11.30 -2.95 -11.16
CA GLY A 49 -12.22 -3.09 -12.29
C GLY A 49 -12.73 -1.77 -12.86
N ALA A 50 -12.54 -0.64 -12.16
CA ALA A 50 -12.93 0.69 -12.64
C ALA A 50 -11.86 1.27 -13.59
N ASN A 51 -12.26 2.18 -14.49
CA ASN A 51 -11.37 2.92 -15.39
C ASN A 51 -10.42 2.05 -16.21
N TRP A 52 -10.81 0.80 -16.53
CA TRP A 52 -9.90 -0.16 -17.16
C TRP A 52 -9.41 0.31 -18.54
N GLU A 53 -10.27 0.97 -19.33
CA GLU A 53 -9.89 1.54 -20.64
C GLU A 53 -8.81 2.60 -20.44
N PHE A 54 -9.04 3.57 -19.54
CA PHE A 54 -8.05 4.60 -19.21
C PHE A 54 -6.74 4.03 -18.69
N LYS A 55 -6.79 3.09 -17.73
CA LYS A 55 -5.60 2.47 -17.15
C LYS A 55 -4.80 1.70 -18.21
N SER A 56 -5.48 1.09 -19.19
CA SER A 56 -4.82 0.41 -20.30
C SER A 56 -4.20 1.38 -21.31
N GLU A 57 -4.83 2.54 -21.57
CA GLU A 57 -4.28 3.58 -22.45
C GLU A 57 -3.08 4.31 -21.82
N HIS A 58 -3.04 4.39 -20.49
CA HIS A 58 -2.01 5.05 -19.69
C HIS A 58 -1.22 4.06 -18.81
N GLU A 59 -0.98 2.85 -19.34
CA GLU A 59 -0.42 1.73 -18.59
C GLU A 59 0.93 2.09 -17.94
N ALA A 60 1.82 2.74 -18.69
CA ALA A 60 3.15 3.09 -18.22
C ALA A 60 3.11 4.10 -17.06
N GLU A 61 2.30 5.16 -17.18
CA GLU A 61 2.15 6.14 -16.11
C GLU A 61 1.48 5.55 -14.87
N PHE A 62 0.47 4.70 -15.06
CA PHE A 62 -0.23 4.07 -13.96
C PHE A 62 0.64 3.02 -13.23
N ASP A 63 1.42 2.22 -13.97
CA ASP A 63 2.41 1.32 -13.36
C ASP A 63 3.46 2.09 -12.56
N ALA A 64 4.00 3.17 -13.11
CA ALA A 64 4.95 4.03 -12.41
C ALA A 64 4.35 4.62 -11.12
N PHE A 65 3.06 4.98 -11.15
CA PHE A 65 2.33 5.47 -9.98
C PHE A 65 2.21 4.41 -8.89
N LEU A 66 1.78 3.20 -9.25
CA LEU A 66 1.67 2.09 -8.32
C LEU A 66 3.03 1.68 -7.75
N GLN A 67 4.06 1.55 -8.58
CA GLN A 67 5.42 1.22 -8.12
C GLN A 67 5.97 2.28 -7.17
N LYS A 68 5.74 3.57 -7.45
CA LYS A 68 6.15 4.68 -6.57
C LYS A 68 5.38 4.67 -5.25
N ALA A 69 4.09 4.32 -5.27
CA ALA A 69 3.32 4.11 -4.05
C ALA A 69 3.89 2.95 -3.22
N PHE A 70 4.14 1.79 -3.83
CA PHE A 70 4.61 0.60 -3.11
C PHE A 70 6.06 0.69 -2.63
N SER A 71 6.91 1.52 -3.25
CA SER A 71 8.26 1.79 -2.74
C SER A 71 8.26 2.73 -1.54
N ALA A 72 7.19 3.52 -1.34
CA ALA A 72 7.09 4.56 -0.32
C ALA A 72 5.93 4.35 0.66
N ILE A 73 5.56 3.09 0.94
CA ILE A 73 4.45 2.75 1.84
C ILE A 73 4.65 3.43 3.21
N PRO A 74 3.62 4.15 3.72
CA PRO A 74 3.65 4.76 5.04
C PRO A 74 3.81 3.76 6.19
N VAL A 75 4.22 4.26 7.35
CA VAL A 75 4.30 3.50 8.61
C VAL A 75 3.35 4.15 9.61
N PRO A 76 2.30 3.45 10.09
CA PRO A 76 1.86 2.11 9.67
C PRO A 76 1.29 2.08 8.23
N PRO A 77 1.33 0.93 7.56
CA PRO A 77 0.81 0.81 6.21
C PRO A 77 -0.73 0.83 6.21
N PRO A 78 -1.36 1.65 5.34
CA PRO A 78 -2.82 1.71 5.24
C PRO A 78 -3.34 0.53 4.40
N MET A 79 -3.54 -0.63 5.03
CA MET A 79 -3.82 -1.90 4.34
C MET A 79 -5.00 -1.86 3.37
N ALA A 80 -6.10 -1.16 3.70
CA ALA A 80 -7.23 -1.02 2.78
C ALA A 80 -6.85 -0.38 1.44
N TYR A 81 -5.89 0.56 1.45
CA TYR A 81 -5.36 1.17 0.23
C TYR A 81 -4.39 0.25 -0.49
N ILE A 82 -3.51 -0.44 0.25
CA ILE A 82 -2.59 -1.42 -0.34
C ILE A 82 -3.37 -2.50 -1.08
N ASP A 83 -4.44 -3.02 -0.48
CA ASP A 83 -5.29 -4.03 -1.09
C ASP A 83 -5.89 -3.52 -2.40
N SER A 84 -6.61 -2.39 -2.38
CA SER A 84 -7.22 -1.81 -3.57
C SER A 84 -6.21 -1.52 -4.67
N LEU A 85 -5.06 -0.93 -4.33
CA LEU A 85 -4.01 -0.61 -5.29
C LEU A 85 -3.39 -1.89 -5.87
N ALA A 86 -3.13 -2.92 -5.06
CA ALA A 86 -2.57 -4.18 -5.54
C ALA A 86 -3.55 -4.93 -6.45
N TRP A 87 -4.86 -4.82 -6.21
CA TRP A 87 -5.90 -5.38 -7.08
C TRP A 87 -5.89 -4.80 -8.50
N ASN A 88 -5.36 -3.58 -8.70
CA ASN A 88 -5.18 -3.04 -10.04
C ASN A 88 -4.20 -3.87 -10.88
N TYR A 89 -3.19 -4.48 -10.26
CA TYR A 89 -2.30 -5.39 -10.97
C TYR A 89 -3.00 -6.67 -11.44
N MET A 90 -3.99 -7.15 -10.69
CA MET A 90 -4.73 -8.37 -11.02
C MET A 90 -5.87 -8.15 -12.02
N PHE A 91 -6.39 -6.93 -12.17
CA PHE A 91 -7.57 -6.68 -13.00
C PHE A 91 -7.33 -5.68 -14.15
N ALA A 92 -6.66 -4.56 -13.89
CA ALA A 92 -6.47 -3.51 -14.89
C ALA A 92 -5.15 -3.66 -15.67
N MET A 93 -4.15 -4.29 -15.07
CA MET A 93 -2.79 -4.37 -15.62
C MET A 93 -2.37 -5.80 -15.98
N LEU A 94 -3.33 -6.67 -16.32
CA LEU A 94 -3.06 -8.07 -16.68
C LEU A 94 -2.08 -8.20 -17.86
N GLY A 95 -2.00 -7.20 -18.74
CA GLY A 95 -1.05 -7.14 -19.85
C GLY A 95 0.36 -6.67 -19.48
N SER A 96 0.55 -6.06 -18.31
CA SER A 96 1.85 -5.57 -17.86
C SER A 96 2.77 -6.75 -17.53
N PRO A 97 4.06 -6.67 -17.90
CA PRO A 97 5.06 -7.61 -17.41
C PRO A 97 5.01 -7.73 -15.89
N ASP A 98 5.01 -8.97 -15.40
CA ASP A 98 5.10 -9.31 -13.98
C ASP A 98 4.03 -8.67 -13.07
N SER A 99 2.85 -8.32 -13.60
CA SER A 99 1.78 -7.65 -12.84
C SER A 99 1.41 -8.40 -11.55
N GLU A 100 1.16 -9.70 -11.62
CA GLU A 100 0.89 -10.53 -10.45
C GLU A 100 2.02 -10.47 -9.41
N HIS A 101 3.28 -10.54 -9.87
CA HIS A 101 4.46 -10.43 -9.00
C HIS A 101 4.56 -9.06 -8.35
N LYS A 102 4.29 -7.98 -9.09
CA LYS A 102 4.29 -6.60 -8.58
C LYS A 102 3.24 -6.42 -7.49
N GLY A 103 2.02 -6.94 -7.68
CA GLY A 103 0.96 -6.94 -6.67
C GLY A 103 1.35 -7.68 -5.40
N LEU A 104 1.91 -8.88 -5.52
CA LEU A 104 2.36 -9.67 -4.37
C LEU A 104 3.56 -9.02 -3.64
N ARG A 105 4.48 -8.38 -4.37
CA ARG A 105 5.57 -7.58 -3.75
C ARG A 105 5.07 -6.38 -2.97
N ALA A 106 3.95 -5.77 -3.36
CA ALA A 106 3.32 -4.70 -2.57
C ALA A 106 2.92 -5.20 -1.18
N TYR A 107 2.34 -6.41 -1.09
CA TYR A 107 2.03 -7.02 0.20
C TYR A 107 3.27 -7.32 1.03
N GLU A 108 4.35 -7.86 0.43
CA GLU A 108 5.61 -8.04 1.16
C GLU A 108 6.14 -6.73 1.75
N ALA A 109 6.10 -5.64 0.98
CA ALA A 109 6.52 -4.33 1.42
C ALA A 109 5.62 -3.82 2.57
N ALA A 110 4.31 -4.00 2.47
CA ALA A 110 3.37 -3.66 3.54
C ALA A 110 3.61 -4.48 4.82
N TYR A 111 3.88 -5.79 4.73
CA TYR A 111 4.23 -6.61 5.89
C TYR A 111 5.52 -6.14 6.57
N ARG A 112 6.54 -5.73 5.79
CA ARG A 112 7.75 -5.09 6.35
C ARG A 112 7.39 -3.84 7.15
N LYS A 113 6.55 -2.97 6.59
CA LYS A 113 6.10 -1.74 7.26
C LYS A 113 5.23 -2.01 8.49
N MET A 114 4.46 -3.08 8.54
CA MET A 114 3.74 -3.49 9.75
C MET A 114 4.69 -3.91 10.88
N ILE A 115 5.71 -4.72 10.57
CA ILE A 115 6.73 -5.11 11.55
C ILE A 115 7.47 -3.88 12.09
N GLU A 116 7.80 -2.93 11.22
CA GLU A 116 8.39 -1.64 11.58
C GLU A 116 7.46 -0.84 12.50
N ALA A 117 6.17 -0.74 12.18
CA ALA A 117 5.18 -0.02 13.00
C ALA A 117 5.02 -0.64 14.39
N ILE A 118 4.98 -1.98 14.48
CA ILE A 118 4.91 -2.71 15.75
C ILE A 118 6.16 -2.40 16.59
N THR A 119 7.33 -2.47 15.96
CA THR A 119 8.62 -2.16 16.59
C THR A 119 8.61 -0.76 17.21
N VAL A 120 8.24 0.25 16.42
CA VAL A 120 8.17 1.65 16.87
C VAL A 120 7.16 1.82 18.00
N SER A 121 6.00 1.18 17.90
CA SER A 121 4.96 1.25 18.94
C SER A 121 5.44 0.66 20.28
N ILE A 122 6.16 -0.47 20.25
CA ILE A 122 6.73 -1.07 21.46
C ILE A 122 7.76 -0.12 22.10
N GLU A 123 8.66 0.45 21.30
CA GLU A 123 9.69 1.38 21.80
C GLU A 123 9.11 2.67 22.38
N GLN A 124 8.13 3.27 21.71
CA GLN A 124 7.60 4.56 22.11
C GLN A 124 6.56 4.46 23.22
N ASN A 125 5.71 3.42 23.19
CA ASN A 125 4.58 3.31 24.10
C ASN A 125 4.87 2.36 25.26
N LEU A 126 5.32 1.12 24.96
CA LEU A 126 5.41 0.09 26.00
C LEU A 126 6.63 0.31 26.91
N VAL A 127 7.79 0.68 26.35
CA VAL A 127 8.97 1.02 27.17
C VAL A 127 8.66 2.20 28.08
N PHE A 128 8.02 3.25 27.56
CA PHE A 128 7.59 4.40 28.33
C PHE A 128 6.59 4.02 29.45
N MET A 129 5.59 3.20 29.14
CA MET A 129 4.62 2.72 30.13
C MET A 129 5.28 1.89 31.26
N ALA A 130 6.34 1.13 30.96
CA ALA A 130 7.06 0.34 31.95
C ALA A 130 8.01 1.15 32.84
N GLU A 131 8.23 2.43 32.54
CA GLU A 131 8.96 3.33 33.44
C GLU A 131 8.11 3.71 34.67
N ASP A 132 6.79 3.47 34.64
CA ASP A 132 5.91 3.64 35.78
C ASP A 132 6.33 2.68 36.93
N PRO A 133 6.61 3.19 38.15
CA PRO A 133 6.98 2.36 39.30
C PRO A 133 5.94 1.31 39.72
N CYS A 134 4.67 1.50 39.35
CA CYS A 134 3.58 0.56 39.59
C CYS A 134 3.47 -0.52 38.52
N CYS A 135 4.25 -0.45 37.44
CA CYS A 135 4.29 -1.49 36.42
C CYS A 135 5.07 -2.71 36.94
N GLU A 136 4.48 -3.90 36.82
CA GLU A 136 5.15 -5.15 37.19
C GLU A 136 6.27 -5.54 36.21
N VAL A 137 6.19 -5.03 34.98
CA VAL A 137 7.16 -5.31 33.91
C VAL A 137 8.16 -4.16 33.84
N ARG A 138 9.45 -4.51 33.83
CA ARG A 138 10.55 -3.55 33.74
C ARG A 138 10.86 -3.18 32.29
N PRO A 139 11.33 -1.95 32.00
CA PRO A 139 11.71 -1.53 30.65
C PRO A 139 12.72 -2.47 29.99
N GLU A 140 13.64 -3.06 30.76
CA GLU A 140 14.64 -4.00 30.26
C GLU A 140 14.01 -5.31 29.74
N GLN A 141 12.93 -5.77 30.36
CA GLN A 141 12.20 -6.96 29.93
C GLN A 141 11.48 -6.71 28.60
N ILE A 142 10.90 -5.52 28.43
CA ILE A 142 10.26 -5.12 27.17
C ILE A 142 11.28 -4.99 26.05
N ARG A 143 12.45 -4.40 26.32
CA ARG A 143 13.53 -4.30 25.33
C ARG A 143 14.07 -5.67 24.94
N ALA A 144 14.24 -6.59 25.90
CA ALA A 144 14.67 -7.96 25.60
C ALA A 144 13.66 -8.67 24.69
N GLU A 145 12.36 -8.51 24.97
CA GLU A 145 11.29 -9.07 24.14
C GLU A 145 11.22 -8.42 22.76
N LEU A 146 11.45 -7.12 22.66
CA LEU A 146 11.53 -6.41 21.38
C LEU A 146 12.70 -6.91 20.53
N GLU A 147 13.87 -7.12 21.12
CA GLU A 147 15.03 -7.69 20.41
C GLU A 147 14.74 -9.13 19.94
N ARG A 148 14.06 -9.93 20.78
CA ARG A 148 13.54 -11.23 20.36
C ARG A 148 12.60 -11.10 19.15
N PHE A 149 11.61 -10.22 19.23
CA PHE A 149 10.67 -9.96 18.14
C PHE A 149 11.40 -9.57 16.84
N ARG A 150 12.38 -8.65 16.91
CA ARG A 150 13.19 -8.21 15.76
C ARG A 150 14.01 -9.33 15.13
N SER A 151 14.57 -10.22 15.96
CA SER A 151 15.42 -11.31 15.48
C SER A 151 14.62 -12.50 14.90
N GLU A 152 13.45 -12.79 15.47
CA GLU A 152 12.63 -13.95 15.11
C GLU A 152 11.59 -13.61 14.03
N THR A 153 11.06 -12.39 14.01
CA THR A 153 9.99 -12.00 13.08
C THR A 153 10.57 -11.57 11.75
N LYS A 154 10.21 -12.31 10.69
CA LYS A 154 10.58 -11.98 9.33
C LYS A 154 9.32 -11.66 8.52
N PRO A 155 9.37 -10.64 7.64
CA PRO A 155 8.29 -10.43 6.68
C PRO A 155 8.16 -11.69 5.81
N PRO A 156 6.95 -12.07 5.39
CA PRO A 156 6.78 -13.11 4.40
C PRO A 156 7.52 -12.73 3.11
N GLN A 157 8.11 -13.74 2.48
CA GLN A 157 8.79 -13.64 1.20
C GLN A 157 8.15 -14.66 0.26
N PHE A 158 7.33 -14.17 -0.67
CA PHE A 158 6.62 -14.96 -1.67
C PHE A 158 7.51 -15.21 -2.90
N PHE A 159 8.50 -14.35 -3.15
CA PHE A 159 9.45 -14.50 -4.26
C PHE A 159 10.90 -14.52 -3.79
N ARG A 160 11.71 -15.38 -4.43
CA ARG A 160 13.15 -15.51 -4.16
C ARG A 160 13.96 -14.39 -4.80
#